data_AF-A0A932DHT1-F1
#
_entry.id   AF-A0A932DHT1-F1
#
_cell.length_a   1.000
_cell.length_b   1.000
_cell.length_c   1.000
_cell.angle_alpha   90.00
_cell.angle_beta   90.00
_cell.angle_gamma   90.00
#
_symmetry.space_group_name_H-M   'P 1'
#
loop_
_entity.id
_entity.type
_entity.pdbx_description
1 polymer ?
#
loop_
_entity_poly.entity_id
_entity_poly.type
_entity_poly.pdbx_seq_one_letter_code
_entity_poly.pdbx_strand_id
1 'polypeptide(L)'
;FLDKLQERFQELQGKADVRTVFGEEIELNGRRVIPVASVQYGFGMGGGSGPRQTEGEAPGGGGGGGGMRVEPVALIDITDGKLKVEPIVNVTRLATMAMLLAAWSVFWVSRTIRALAAKRRA
;
A
#
# COMPACT_ATOMS: atom_id res chain seq x y z
N PHE A 1 -19.94 4.46 17.64
CA PHE A 1 -18.80 3.76 16.99
C PHE A 1 -18.34 4.54 15.76
N LEU A 2 -19.27 4.87 14.86
CA LEU A 2 -18.99 5.70 13.68
C LEU A 2 -18.43 7.09 14.04
N ASP A 3 -18.95 7.73 15.11
CA ASP A 3 -18.43 9.03 15.55
C ASP A 3 -16.97 8.96 16.03
N LYS A 4 -16.60 7.89 16.76
CA LYS A 4 -15.20 7.63 17.16
C LYS A 4 -14.29 7.35 15.97
N LEU A 5 -14.78 6.66 14.95
CA LEU A 5 -14.02 6.45 13.71
C LEU A 5 -13.79 7.79 13.00
N GLN A 6 -14.82 8.63 12.95
CA GLN A 6 -14.77 9.93 12.30
C GLN A 6 -13.79 10.89 13.00
N GLU A 7 -13.76 10.91 14.34
CA GLU A 7 -12.73 11.62 15.11
C GLU A 7 -11.31 11.13 14.79
N ARG A 8 -11.10 9.80 14.74
CA ARG A 8 -9.79 9.23 14.40
C ARG A 8 -9.34 9.58 12.99
N PHE A 9 -10.26 9.62 12.03
CA PHE A 9 -9.95 10.05 10.66
C PHE A 9 -9.58 11.53 10.61
N GLN A 10 -10.25 12.40 11.38
CA GLN A 10 -9.89 13.81 11.46
C GLN A 10 -8.53 14.04 12.14
N GLU A 11 -8.21 13.29 13.21
CA GLU A 11 -6.86 13.31 13.82
C GLU A 11 -5.77 12.86 12.84
N LEU A 12 -6.04 11.84 12.02
CA LEU A 12 -5.09 11.32 11.03
C LEU A 12 -4.96 12.25 9.82
N GLN A 13 -6.05 12.86 9.37
CA GLN A 13 -6.04 13.87 8.32
C GLN A 13 -5.28 15.12 8.77
N GLY A 14 -5.40 15.51 10.05
CA GLY A 14 -4.59 16.59 10.63
C GLY A 14 -3.10 16.26 10.76
N LYS A 15 -2.72 14.97 10.71
CA LYS A 15 -1.32 14.50 10.69
C LYS A 15 -0.76 14.25 9.29
N ALA A 16 -1.59 14.30 8.25
CA ALA A 16 -1.15 14.26 6.85
C ALA A 16 -0.64 15.65 6.44
N ASP A 17 0.44 16.08 7.06
CA ASP A 17 1.12 17.34 6.76
C ASP A 17 2.12 17.11 5.61
N VAL A 18 2.41 18.16 4.85
CA VAL A 18 3.47 18.16 3.82
C VAL A 18 4.80 17.72 4.44
N ARG A 19 5.02 18.06 5.72
CA ARG A 19 6.17 17.63 6.55
C ARG A 19 6.28 16.11 6.73
N THR A 20 5.20 15.37 6.54
CA THR A 20 5.21 13.90 6.59
C THR A 20 5.77 13.30 5.29
N VAL A 21 5.68 14.05 4.19
CA VAL A 21 6.14 13.63 2.86
C VAL A 21 7.54 14.18 2.56
N PHE A 22 7.81 15.42 2.94
CA PHE A 22 9.11 16.08 2.80
C PHE A 22 9.75 16.21 4.17
N GLY A 23 10.89 15.56 4.36
CA GLY A 23 11.68 15.72 5.58
C GLY A 23 12.37 17.09 5.64
N GLU A 24 13.04 17.33 6.75
CA GLU A 24 13.83 18.55 6.93
C GLU A 24 15.01 18.61 5.97
N GLU A 25 15.44 19.83 5.64
CA GLU A 25 16.61 20.07 4.80
C GLU A 25 17.87 19.69 5.57
N ILE A 26 18.69 18.82 4.98
CA ILE A 26 19.94 18.35 5.55
C ILE A 26 21.08 18.90 4.71
N GLU A 27 21.99 19.65 5.34
CA GLU A 27 23.20 20.15 4.68
C GLU A 27 24.33 19.14 4.82
N LEU A 28 24.84 18.64 3.68
CA LEU A 28 25.89 17.64 3.59
C LEU A 28 26.95 18.13 2.60
N ASN A 29 28.14 18.47 3.10
CA ASN A 29 29.28 18.88 2.28
C ASN A 29 28.96 20.05 1.31
N GLY A 30 28.20 21.04 1.76
CA GLY A 30 27.77 22.19 0.94
C GLY A 30 26.63 21.88 -0.05
N ARG A 31 26.05 20.68 0.01
CA ARG A 31 24.83 20.31 -0.72
C ARG A 31 23.65 20.30 0.22
N ARG A 32 22.50 20.77 -0.25
CA ARG A 32 21.27 20.78 0.54
C ARG A 32 20.35 19.69 0.04
N VAL A 33 20.02 18.74 0.90
CA VAL A 33 19.29 17.53 0.53
C VAL A 33 17.98 17.46 1.31
N ILE A 34 16.87 17.24 0.61
CA ILE A 34 15.54 17.07 1.20
C ILE A 34 15.06 15.63 0.93
N PRO A 35 14.92 14.77 1.95
CA PRO A 35 14.42 13.42 1.76
C PRO A 35 12.90 13.43 1.55
N VAL A 36 12.43 12.57 0.65
CA VAL A 36 11.01 12.45 0.27
C VAL A 36 10.53 11.03 0.49
N ALA A 37 9.44 10.87 1.24
CA ALA A 37 8.80 9.59 1.52
C ALA A 37 7.30 9.60 1.15
N SER A 38 6.80 8.48 0.65
CA SER A 38 5.37 8.24 0.45
C SER A 38 4.79 7.67 1.73
N VAL A 39 3.72 8.29 2.22
CA VAL A 39 2.96 7.81 3.38
C VAL A 39 1.56 7.42 2.94
N GLN A 40 1.17 6.21 3.30
CA GLN A 40 -0.10 5.61 2.93
C GLN A 40 -0.81 5.11 4.18
N TYR A 41 -2.08 5.43 4.31
CA TYR A 41 -2.95 4.96 5.38
C TYR A 41 -4.04 4.07 4.78
N GLY A 42 -4.33 2.94 5.41
CA GLY A 42 -5.36 2.01 4.97
C GLY A 42 -6.22 1.56 6.14
N PHE A 43 -7.54 1.57 5.96
CA PHE A 43 -8.50 1.11 6.95
C PHE A 43 -9.49 0.17 6.28
N GLY A 44 -9.82 -0.93 6.95
CA GLY A 44 -10.78 -1.91 6.49
C GLY A 44 -11.70 -2.33 7.63
N MET A 45 -12.98 -2.50 7.32
CA MET A 45 -13.96 -3.06 8.24
C MET A 45 -14.74 -4.15 7.52
N GLY A 46 -15.13 -5.19 8.27
CA GLY A 46 -15.93 -6.31 7.78
C GLY A 46 -16.89 -6.78 8.86
N GLY A 47 -18.12 -7.09 8.46
CA GLY A 47 -19.14 -7.67 9.32
C GLY A 47 -19.71 -8.93 8.69
N GLY A 48 -19.97 -9.95 9.50
CA GLY A 48 -20.61 -11.19 9.09
C GLY A 48 -21.78 -11.50 10.02
N SER A 49 -22.87 -11.98 9.44
CA SER A 49 -24.03 -12.49 10.18
C SER A 49 -23.98 -14.02 10.20
N GLY A 50 -24.29 -14.62 11.35
CA GLY A 50 -24.33 -16.09 11.53
C GLY A 50 -25.69 -16.56 12.07
N PRO A 51 -26.03 -17.84 11.98
CA PRO A 51 -27.29 -18.34 12.53
C PRO A 51 -27.32 -18.18 14.06
N ARG A 52 -28.48 -17.77 14.59
CA ARG A 52 -28.68 -17.50 16.02
C ARG A 52 -28.73 -18.82 16.80
N GLN A 53 -27.77 -19.07 17.69
CA GLN A 53 -27.69 -20.32 18.46
C GLN A 53 -28.53 -20.28 19.75
N THR A 54 -28.84 -19.09 20.28
CA THR A 54 -29.57 -18.91 21.55
C THR A 54 -30.46 -17.67 21.51
N GLU A 55 -31.63 -17.72 22.15
CA GLU A 55 -32.46 -16.53 22.39
C GLU A 55 -31.67 -15.53 23.25
N GLY A 56 -31.49 -14.31 22.74
CA GLY A 56 -30.70 -13.24 23.38
C GLY A 56 -29.37 -12.90 22.71
N GLU A 57 -28.78 -13.78 21.89
CA GLU A 57 -27.46 -13.53 21.31
C GLU A 57 -27.55 -12.84 19.94
N ALA A 58 -26.76 -11.79 19.69
CA ALA A 58 -26.76 -11.10 18.40
C ALA A 58 -26.13 -12.00 17.31
N PRO A 59 -26.84 -12.33 16.22
CA PRO A 59 -26.34 -13.20 15.16
C PRO A 59 -25.36 -12.44 14.25
N GLY A 60 -24.16 -12.17 14.74
CA GLY A 60 -23.12 -11.55 13.92
C GLY A 60 -21.92 -11.06 14.68
N GLY A 61 -20.79 -11.03 13.97
CA GLY A 61 -19.52 -10.50 14.44
C GLY A 61 -18.97 -9.48 13.44
N GLY A 62 -18.37 -8.42 13.96
CA GLY A 62 -17.68 -7.40 13.17
C GLY A 62 -16.21 -7.29 13.59
N GLY A 63 -15.34 -7.10 12.61
CA GLY A 63 -13.91 -6.85 12.81
C GLY A 63 -13.45 -5.70 11.92
N GLY A 64 -12.52 -4.90 12.42
CA GLY A 64 -11.88 -3.84 11.65
C GLY A 64 -10.40 -3.74 11.98
N GLY A 65 -9.63 -3.25 11.02
CA GLY A 65 -8.19 -3.04 11.15
C GLY A 65 -7.74 -1.83 10.36
N GLY A 66 -6.67 -1.20 10.81
CA GLY A 66 -6.02 -0.09 10.13
C GLY A 66 -4.51 -0.27 10.13
N GLY A 67 -3.85 0.32 9.15
CA GLY A 67 -2.40 0.29 9.01
C GLY A 67 -1.86 1.54 8.33
N MET A 68 -0.57 1.78 8.54
CA MET A 68 0.19 2.86 7.91
C MET A 68 1.43 2.27 7.27
N ARG A 69 1.79 2.75 6.09
CA ARG A 69 3.01 2.38 5.36
C ARG A 69 3.78 3.65 5.00
N VAL A 70 5.07 3.66 5.32
CA VAL A 70 6.00 4.72 4.93
C VAL A 70 7.07 4.10 4.05
N GLU A 71 7.30 4.66 2.88
CA GLU A 71 8.33 4.18 1.94
C GLU A 71 9.15 5.36 1.41
N PRO A 72 10.49 5.33 1.51
CA PRO A 72 11.32 6.38 0.92
C PRO A 72 11.23 6.33 -0.61
N VAL A 73 11.04 7.49 -1.25
CA VAL A 73 10.80 7.58 -2.70
C VAL A 73 11.91 8.31 -3.42
N ALA A 74 12.43 9.39 -2.86
CA ALA A 74 13.45 10.19 -3.52
C ALA A 74 14.26 11.05 -2.54
N LEU A 75 15.37 11.58 -3.04
CA LEU A 75 16.15 12.65 -2.43
C LEU A 75 16.16 13.84 -3.39
N ILE A 76 15.87 15.03 -2.90
CA ILE A 76 15.98 16.27 -3.67
C ILE A 76 17.32 16.90 -3.31
N ASP A 77 18.26 16.96 -4.25
CA ASP A 77 19.54 17.64 -4.11
C ASP A 77 19.43 19.05 -4.70
N ILE A 78 19.76 20.05 -3.89
CA ILE A 78 19.85 21.46 -4.26
C ILE A 78 21.33 21.85 -4.17
N THR A 79 21.97 21.92 -5.34
CA THR A 79 23.38 22.33 -5.49
C THR A 79 23.44 23.50 -6.49
N ASP A 80 24.09 24.61 -6.13
CA ASP A 80 24.30 25.79 -6.99
C ASP A 80 23.02 26.35 -7.65
N GLY A 81 21.89 26.32 -6.93
CA GLY A 81 20.59 26.78 -7.44
C GLY A 81 19.92 25.83 -8.44
N LYS A 82 20.52 24.67 -8.71
CA LYS A 82 19.91 23.60 -9.52
C LYS A 82 19.28 22.56 -8.62
N LEU A 83 18.09 22.12 -8.99
CA LEU A 83 17.33 21.08 -8.30
C LEU A 83 17.44 19.77 -9.07
N LYS A 84 17.87 18.70 -8.41
CA LYS A 84 17.94 17.35 -8.96
C LYS A 84 17.16 16.39 -8.06
N VAL A 85 16.26 15.62 -8.64
CA VAL A 85 15.50 14.60 -7.91
C VAL A 85 16.13 13.25 -8.20
N GLU A 86 16.65 12.59 -7.16
CA GLU A 86 17.22 11.25 -7.23
C GLU A 86 16.21 10.22 -6.69
N PRO A 87 15.60 9.40 -7.56
CA PRO A 87 14.63 8.41 -7.13
C PRO A 87 15.29 7.21 -6.46
N ILE A 88 14.67 6.70 -5.39
CA ILE A 88 15.08 5.49 -4.69
C ILE A 88 14.28 4.32 -5.27
N VAL A 89 14.95 3.46 -6.03
CA VAL A 89 14.29 2.29 -6.66
C VAL A 89 14.38 1.08 -5.76
N ASN A 90 13.21 0.56 -5.35
CA ASN A 90 13.12 -0.67 -4.56
C ASN A 90 13.22 -1.91 -5.46
N VAL A 91 14.42 -2.48 -5.56
CA VAL A 91 14.72 -3.68 -6.39
C VAL A 91 13.88 -4.89 -5.97
N THR A 92 13.60 -5.04 -4.67
CA THR A 92 12.77 -6.14 -4.15
C THR A 92 11.34 -6.03 -4.65
N ARG A 93 10.79 -4.82 -4.72
CA ARG A 93 9.44 -4.58 -5.26
C ARG A 93 9.38 -4.87 -6.76
N LEU A 94 10.41 -4.46 -7.50
CA LEU A 94 10.50 -4.75 -8.93
C LEU A 94 10.62 -6.26 -9.19
N ALA A 95 11.46 -6.95 -8.43
CA ALA A 95 11.65 -8.40 -8.54
C ALA A 95 10.37 -9.17 -8.20
N THR A 96 9.67 -8.81 -7.12
CA THR A 96 8.40 -9.46 -6.74
C THR A 96 7.31 -9.24 -7.80
N MET A 97 7.21 -8.03 -8.38
CA MET A 97 6.31 -7.77 -9.51
C MET A 97 6.66 -8.62 -10.73
N ALA A 98 7.95 -8.73 -11.08
CA ALA A 98 8.39 -9.57 -12.19
C ALA A 98 8.04 -11.06 -11.96
N MET A 99 8.26 -11.58 -10.74
CA MET A 99 7.91 -12.94 -10.37
C MET A 99 6.40 -13.21 -10.48
N LEU A 100 5.57 -12.28 -10.01
CA LEU A 100 4.11 -12.41 -10.09
C LEU A 100 3.61 -12.40 -11.55
N LEU A 101 4.15 -11.51 -12.39
CA LEU A 101 3.80 -11.46 -13.82
C LEU A 101 4.23 -12.73 -14.56
N ALA A 102 5.40 -13.27 -14.22
CA ALA A 102 5.85 -14.56 -14.76
C ALA A 102 4.91 -15.70 -14.34
N ALA A 103 4.60 -15.81 -13.05
CA ALA A 103 3.68 -16.83 -12.54
C ALA A 103 2.27 -16.71 -13.17
N TRP A 104 1.76 -15.49 -13.31
CA TRP A 104 0.49 -15.20 -13.97
C TRP A 104 0.48 -15.66 -15.43
N SER A 105 1.56 -15.37 -16.16
CA SER A 105 1.71 -15.77 -17.55
C SER A 105 1.75 -17.29 -17.71
N VAL A 106 2.54 -17.98 -16.87
CA VAL A 106 2.62 -19.45 -16.86
C VAL A 106 1.25 -20.07 -16.55
N PHE A 107 0.52 -19.53 -15.57
CA PHE A 107 -0.81 -20.01 -15.22
C PHE A 107 -1.77 -19.97 -16.41
N TRP A 108 -1.89 -18.83 -17.10
CA TRP A 108 -2.80 -18.66 -18.23
C TRP A 108 -2.38 -19.47 -19.46
N VAL A 109 -1.08 -19.57 -19.75
CA VAL A 109 -0.59 -20.43 -20.84
C VAL A 109 -0.88 -21.91 -20.54
N SER A 110 -0.65 -22.38 -19.31
CA SER A 110 -0.96 -23.77 -18.94
C SER A 110 -2.47 -24.08 -19.01
N ARG A 111 -3.31 -23.08 -18.73
CA ARG A 111 -4.77 -23.21 -18.74
C ARG A 111 -5.31 -23.25 -20.16
N THR A 112 -4.77 -22.42 -21.06
CA THR A 112 -5.15 -22.40 -22.48
C THR A 112 -4.72 -23.68 -23.20
N ILE A 113 -3.50 -24.17 -22.96
CA ILE A 113 -3.04 -25.46 -23.50
C ILE A 113 -3.94 -26.60 -23.03
N ARG A 114 -4.29 -26.65 -21.73
CA ARG A 114 -5.19 -27.68 -21.20
C ARG A 114 -6.61 -27.58 -21.78
N ALA A 115 -7.16 -26.39 -21.94
CA ALA A 115 -8.47 -26.19 -22.54
C ALA A 115 -8.49 -26.64 -24.02
N LEU A 116 -7.42 -26.37 -24.77
CA LEU A 116 -7.30 -26.76 -26.18
C LEU A 116 -7.09 -28.28 -26.33
N ALA A 117 -6.31 -28.88 -25.42
CA ALA A 117 -6.12 -30.33 -25.37
C ALA A 117 -7.42 -31.08 -24.99
N ALA A 118 -8.23 -30.53 -24.08
CA ALA A 118 -9.53 -31.10 -23.72
C ALA A 118 -10.52 -31.06 -24.89
N LYS A 119 -10.53 -29.96 -25.67
CA LYS A 119 -11.42 -29.80 -26.83
C LYS A 119 -11.02 -30.68 -28.03
N ARG A 120 -9.77 -31.15 -28.11
CA ARG A 120 -9.32 -32.14 -29.10
C ARG A 120 -9.65 -33.60 -28.72
N ARG A 121 -10.08 -33.86 -27.49
CA ARG A 121 -10.47 -35.20 -27.01
C ARG A 121 -11.99 -35.40 -26.90
N ALA A 122 -12.79 -34.38 -27.20
CA ALA A 122 -14.25 -34.42 -27.30
C ALA A 122 -14.66 -34.29 -28.77
#